data_AF-A0A2L2YNJ6-F1
#
_entry.id   AF-A0A2L2YNJ6-F1
#
_cell.length_a   1.000
_cell.length_b   1.000
_cell.length_c   1.000
_cell.angle_alpha   90.00
_cell.angle_beta   90.00
_cell.angle_gamma   90.00
#
_symmetry.space_group_name_H-M   'P 1'
#
loop_
_entity.id
_entity.type
_entity.pdbx_description
1 polymer ?
#
loop_
_entity_poly.entity_id
_entity_poly.type
_entity_poly.pdbx_seq_one_letter_code
_entity_poly.pdbx_strand_id
1 'polypeptide(L)'
;AILLPSGGQSSCALHVSRTICRRAERRVVCLVREGEVDRTVTCYLNRLGDYLFVAARIVSFISGKKECIYTQPSYNISPTTSINTSTNQGYSIIYIQQPIQ
;
A
#
# COMPACT_ATOMS: atom_id res chain seq x y z
N ALA A 1 5.71 -2.95 8.69
CA ALA A 1 4.55 -3.81 8.40
C ALA A 1 3.53 -3.01 7.60
N ILE A 2 3.06 -3.54 6.46
CA ILE A 2 1.96 -2.93 5.71
C ILE A 2 0.67 -3.37 6.40
N LEU A 3 -0.13 -2.42 6.87
CA LEU A 3 -1.47 -2.72 7.40
C LEU A 3 -2.47 -2.73 6.25
N LEU A 4 -3.27 -3.78 6.20
CA LEU A 4 -4.47 -3.80 5.37
C LEU A 4 -5.55 -2.94 6.07
N PRO A 5 -6.37 -2.19 5.31
CA PRO A 5 -7.47 -1.42 5.89
C PRO A 5 -8.48 -2.40 6.52
N SER A 6 -8.34 -2.59 7.82
CA SER A 6 -9.11 -3.52 8.66
C SER A 6 -9.06 -2.99 10.10
N GLY A 7 -9.97 -3.41 10.97
CA GLY A 7 -10.08 -2.86 12.33
C GLY A 7 -11.39 -2.11 12.63
N GLY A 8 -12.42 -2.27 11.80
CA GLY A 8 -13.75 -1.70 12.01
C GLY A 8 -14.07 -0.49 11.12
N GLN A 9 -15.34 -0.06 11.14
CA GLN A 9 -15.85 0.99 10.24
C GLN A 9 -15.12 2.33 10.43
N SER A 10 -14.90 2.73 11.68
CA SER A 10 -14.20 3.99 12.00
C SER A 10 -12.72 3.97 11.57
N SER A 11 -12.01 2.88 11.81
CA SER A 11 -10.62 2.72 11.36
C SER A 11 -10.51 2.69 9.83
N CYS A 12 -11.44 1.98 9.17
CA CYS A 12 -11.51 1.92 7.70
C CYS A 12 -11.79 3.30 7.09
N ALA A 13 -12.70 4.09 7.69
CA ALA A 13 -12.95 5.47 7.26
C ALA A 13 -11.68 6.34 7.37
N LEU A 14 -10.88 6.19 8.43
CA LEU A 14 -9.62 6.90 8.57
C LEU A 14 -8.57 6.47 7.53
N HIS A 15 -8.51 5.19 7.19
CA HIS A 15 -7.69 4.70 6.08
C HIS A 15 -8.12 5.29 4.74
N VAL A 16 -9.43 5.40 4.47
CA VAL A 16 -9.96 6.07 3.27
C VAL A 16 -9.55 7.54 3.26
N SER A 17 -9.73 8.26 4.37
CA SER A 17 -9.28 9.66 4.49
C SER A 17 -7.78 9.82 4.20
N ARG A 18 -6.94 8.87 4.65
CA ARG A 18 -5.50 8.85 4.32
C ARG A 18 -5.28 8.71 2.81
N THR A 19 -6.02 7.85 2.11
CA THR A 19 -5.90 7.74 0.63
C THR A 19 -6.27 9.03 -0.08
N ILE A 20 -7.32 9.72 0.40
CA ILE A 20 -7.74 11.02 -0.13
C ILE A 20 -6.64 12.07 0.12
N CYS A 21 -6.05 12.09 1.31
CA CYS A 21 -4.94 12.98 1.66
C CYS A 21 -3.73 12.77 0.73
N ARG A 22 -3.33 11.51 0.48
CA ARG A 22 -2.24 11.19 -0.46
C ARG A 22 -2.60 11.51 -1.93
N ARG A 23 -3.88 11.47 -2.29
CA ARG A 23 -4.35 11.95 -3.61
C ARG A 23 -4.27 13.47 -3.71
N ALA A 24 -4.67 14.20 -2.67
CA ALA A 24 -4.57 15.65 -2.61
C ALA A 24 -3.10 16.11 -2.68
N GLU A 25 -2.21 15.47 -1.90
CA GLU A 25 -0.77 15.71 -1.93
C GLU A 25 -0.20 15.60 -3.35
N ARG A 26 -0.50 14.52 -4.08
CA ARG A 26 -0.06 14.36 -5.47
C ARG A 26 -0.50 15.49 -6.40
N ARG A 27 -1.71 16.04 -6.20
CA ARG A 27 -2.18 17.19 -7.00
C ARG A 27 -1.47 18.48 -6.59
N VAL A 28 -1.35 18.73 -5.28
CA VAL A 28 -0.69 19.93 -4.75
C VAL A 28 0.79 19.97 -5.11
N VAL A 29 1.48 18.83 -5.17
CA VAL A 29 2.89 18.77 -5.59
C VAL A 29 3.08 19.36 -7.00
N CYS A 30 2.15 19.15 -7.93
CA CYS A 30 2.22 19.78 -9.25
C CYS A 30 2.06 21.31 -9.15
N LEU A 31 1.08 21.79 -8.39
CA LEU A 31 0.85 23.24 -8.20
C LEU A 31 2.02 23.95 -7.52
N VAL A 32 2.65 23.29 -6.53
CA VAL A 32 3.84 23.82 -5.84
C VAL A 32 5.04 23.91 -6.79
N ARG A 33 5.14 23.00 -7.77
CA ARG A 33 6.18 23.07 -8.82
C ARG A 33 5.94 24.20 -9.80
N GLU A 34 4.68 24.52 -10.07
CA GLU A 34 4.25 25.66 -10.90
C GLU A 34 4.39 27.01 -10.16
N GLY A 35 4.63 26.99 -8.84
CA GLY A 35 4.84 28.20 -8.03
C GLY A 35 3.56 28.84 -7.50
N GLU A 36 2.40 28.22 -7.74
CA GLU A 36 1.07 28.71 -7.33
C GLU A 36 0.79 28.54 -5.83
N VAL A 37 1.52 27.64 -5.15
CA VAL A 37 1.28 27.27 -3.75
C VAL A 37 2.60 27.14 -2.99
N ASP A 38 2.59 27.54 -1.72
CA ASP A 38 3.75 27.41 -0.84
C ASP A 38 4.07 25.95 -0.45
N ARG A 39 5.35 25.65 -0.26
CA ARG A 39 5.85 24.31 0.11
C ARG A 39 5.35 23.84 1.48
N THR A 40 4.94 24.76 2.36
CA THR A 40 4.39 24.40 3.69
C THR A 40 3.13 23.54 3.57
N VAL A 41 2.33 23.72 2.51
CA VAL A 41 1.10 22.94 2.28
C VAL A 41 1.42 21.46 2.04
N THR A 42 2.44 21.16 1.22
CA THR A 42 2.89 19.78 0.99
C THR A 42 3.43 19.16 2.27
N CYS A 43 4.16 19.93 3.07
CA CYS A 43 4.68 19.46 4.36
C CYS A 43 3.53 19.10 5.33
N TYR A 44 2.50 19.96 5.39
CA TYR A 44 1.30 19.70 6.19
C TYR A 44 0.56 18.44 5.74
N LEU A 45 0.31 18.28 4.43
CA LEU A 45 -0.38 17.09 3.90
C LEU A 45 0.39 15.79 4.19
N ASN A 46 1.71 15.82 4.14
CA ASN A 46 2.53 14.67 4.49
C ASN A 46 2.37 14.28 5.97
N ARG A 47 2.39 15.27 6.88
CA ARG A 47 2.15 15.06 8.32
C ARG A 47 0.72 14.60 8.61
N LEU A 48 -0.27 15.16 7.92
CA LEU A 48 -1.68 14.77 8.05
C LEU A 48 -1.87 13.31 7.64
N GLY A 49 -1.24 12.87 6.56
CA GLY A 49 -1.25 11.46 6.16
C GLY A 49 -0.76 10.54 7.28
N ASP A 50 0.36 10.88 7.91
CA ASP A 50 0.95 10.13 9.03
C ASP A 50 0.04 10.12 10.27
N TYR A 51 -0.52 11.27 10.62
CA TYR A 51 -1.51 11.41 11.69
C TYR A 51 -2.71 10.49 11.47
N LEU A 52 -3.30 10.49 10.27
CA LEU A 52 -4.45 9.64 9.95
C LEU A 52 -4.16 8.15 10.09
N PHE A 53 -2.91 7.73 9.82
CA PHE A 53 -2.50 6.34 10.03
C PHE A 53 -2.41 5.99 11.52
N VAL A 54 -1.82 6.86 12.34
CA VAL A 54 -1.75 6.64 13.79
C VAL A 54 -3.14 6.67 14.42
N ALA A 55 -3.98 7.62 14.01
CA ALA A 55 -5.37 7.73 14.46
C ALA A 55 -6.18 6.47 14.12
N ALA A 56 -6.04 5.92 12.91
CA ALA A 56 -6.69 4.66 12.54
C ALA A 56 -6.32 3.52 13.51
N ARG A 57 -5.04 3.43 13.89
CA ARG A 57 -4.57 2.40 14.83
C ARG A 57 -5.09 2.58 16.24
N ILE A 58 -5.14 3.82 16.72
CA ILE A 58 -5.70 4.14 18.04
C ILE A 58 -7.19 3.77 18.07
N VAL A 59 -7.93 4.08 17.01
CA VAL A 59 -9.35 3.74 16.92
C VAL A 59 -9.58 2.23 16.84
N SER A 60 -8.76 1.50 16.08
CA SER A 60 -8.78 0.02 16.07
C SER A 60 -8.56 -0.55 17.48
N PHE A 61 -7.56 -0.01 18.19
CA PHE A 61 -7.20 -0.42 19.54
C PHE A 61 -8.33 -0.17 20.55
N ILE A 62 -8.91 1.04 20.55
CA ILE A 62 -10.04 1.40 21.41
C ILE A 62 -11.27 0.53 21.09
N SER A 63 -11.50 0.23 19.82
CA SER A 63 -12.63 -0.62 19.39
C SER A 63 -12.41 -2.11 19.67
N GLY A 64 -11.23 -2.52 20.17
CA GLY A 64 -10.88 -3.92 20.42
C GLY A 64 -10.80 -4.78 19.15
N LYS A 65 -10.70 -4.17 17.97
CA LYS A 65 -10.67 -4.90 16.69
C LYS A 65 -9.24 -5.15 16.24
N LYS A 66 -8.95 -6.40 15.85
CA LYS A 66 -7.61 -6.82 15.44
C LYS A 66 -7.26 -6.27 14.06
N GLU A 67 -6.08 -5.64 13.96
CA GLU A 67 -5.55 -5.13 12.71
C GLU A 67 -4.93 -6.28 11.88
N CYS A 68 -5.16 -6.25 10.57
CA CYS A 68 -4.59 -7.23 9.65
C CYS A 68 -3.24 -6.72 9.12
N ILE A 69 -2.16 -7.44 9.46
CA ILE A 69 -0.83 -7.16 8.93
C ILE A 69 -0.62 -8.00 7.67
N TYR A 70 -0.12 -7.36 6.61
CA TYR A 70 0.28 -8.05 5.40
C TYR A 70 1.59 -8.83 5.62
N THR A 71 1.56 -10.12 5.29
CA THR A 71 2.71 -11.02 5.28
C THR A 71 3.08 -11.30 3.81
N GLN A 72 4.35 -11.13 3.46
CA GLN A 72 4.82 -11.47 2.11
C GLN A 72 4.71 -12.99 1.89
N PRO A 73 4.10 -13.45 0.78
CA PRO A 73 4.03 -14.88 0.48
C PRO A 73 5.42 -15.39 0.07
N SER A 74 5.90 -16.42 0.77
CA SER A 74 7.15 -17.09 0.43
C SER A 74 6.91 -18.03 -0.76
N TYR A 75 7.41 -17.70 -1.96
CA TYR A 75 7.39 -18.64 -3.08
C TYR A 75 8.55 -19.62 -2.94
N ASN A 76 8.24 -20.88 -2.62
CA ASN A 76 9.25 -21.93 -2.51
C ASN A 76 9.54 -22.47 -3.92
N ILE A 77 10.60 -21.98 -4.57
CA ILE A 77 11.01 -22.46 -5.89
C ILE A 77 11.61 -23.86 -5.71
N SER A 78 10.84 -24.91 -5.97
CA SER A 78 11.40 -26.27 -6.07
C SER A 78 12.31 -26.36 -7.30
N PRO A 79 13.57 -26.85 -7.21
CA PRO A 79 14.52 -26.80 -8.33
C PRO A 79 14.23 -27.76 -9.50
N THR A 80 13.08 -28.44 -9.56
CA THR A 80 12.91 -29.63 -10.41
C THR A 80 12.43 -29.35 -11.84
N THR A 81 12.61 -28.15 -12.37
CA THR A 81 12.37 -27.89 -13.80
C THR A 81 13.66 -27.46 -14.46
N SER A 82 14.26 -28.38 -15.22
CA SER A 82 15.38 -28.13 -16.12
C SER A 82 15.06 -26.90 -16.98
N ILE A 83 15.82 -25.83 -16.73
CA ILE A 83 15.69 -24.54 -17.39
C ILE A 83 16.25 -24.72 -18.81
N ASN A 84 15.40 -25.00 -19.79
CA ASN A 84 15.79 -24.89 -21.19
C ASN A 84 15.92 -23.40 -21.52
N THR A 85 17.12 -22.85 -21.33
CA THR A 85 17.42 -21.47 -21.69
C THR A 85 17.53 -21.35 -23.21
N SER A 86 16.43 -21.04 -23.89
CA SER A 86 16.49 -20.26 -25.13
C SER A 86 16.38 -18.79 -24.73
N THR A 87 17.49 -18.08 -24.90
CA THR A 87 17.57 -16.64 -24.67
C THR A 87 16.71 -15.91 -25.70
N ASN A 88 15.51 -15.49 -25.30
CA ASN A 88 14.84 -14.34 -25.89
C ASN A 88 14.20 -13.50 -24.78
N GLN A 89 14.88 -12.40 -24.49
CA GLN A 89 14.40 -11.19 -23.79
C GLN A 89 13.41 -11.38 -22.63
N GLY A 90 13.98 -11.46 -21.41
CA GLY A 90 13.67 -10.48 -20.37
C GLY A 90 12.44 -10.65 -19.48
N TYR A 91 11.56 -11.63 -19.70
CA TYR A 91 10.44 -11.90 -18.78
C TYR A 91 10.18 -13.40 -18.61
N SER A 92 10.64 -13.97 -17.50
CA SER A 92 10.30 -15.33 -17.08
C SER A 92 8.89 -15.32 -16.45
N ILE A 93 7.85 -15.57 -17.25
CA ILE A 93 6.49 -15.74 -16.74
C ILE A 93 6.38 -17.14 -16.12
N ILE A 94 6.28 -17.20 -14.80
CA ILE A 94 6.00 -18.44 -14.06
C ILE A 94 4.49 -18.71 -14.20
N TYR A 95 4.11 -19.60 -15.11
CA TYR A 95 2.73 -20.10 -15.17
C TYR A 95 2.49 -21.05 -14.00
N ILE A 96 1.66 -20.65 -13.04
CA ILE A 96 1.07 -21.60 -12.08
C ILE A 96 -0.03 -22.34 -12.85
N GLN A 97 0.30 -23.52 -13.38
CA GLN A 97 -0.69 -24.44 -13.95
C GLN A 97 -1.62 -24.88 -12.80
N GLN A 98 -2.79 -24.24 -12.68
CA GLN A 98 -3.85 -24.69 -11.77
C GLN A 98 -4.33 -26.08 -12.23
N PRO A 99 -4.41 -27.09 -11.35
CA PRO A 99 -5.04 -28.36 -11.71
C PRO A 99 -6.54 -28.12 -11.87
N ILE A 100 -7.01 -28.29 -13.10
CA ILE A 100 -8.43 -28.39 -13.42
C ILE A 100 -8.92 -29.70 -12.79
N GLN A 101 -9.90 -29.62 -11.88
CA GLN A 101 -10.74 -30.77 -11.50
C GLN A 101 -11.72 -31.05 -12.61
#